data_AF-A0A4U3AGI3-F1
#
_entry.id   AF-A0A4U3AGI3-F1
#
_cell.length_a   1.000
_cell.length_b   1.000
_cell.length_c   1.000
_cell.angle_alpha   90.00
_cell.angle_beta   90.00
_cell.angle_gamma   90.00
#
_symmetry.space_group_name_H-M   'P 1'
#
loop_
_entity.id
_entity.type
_entity.pdbx_description
1 polymer ?
#
loop_
_entity_poly.entity_id
_entity_poly.type
_entity_poly.pdbx_seq_one_letter_code
_entity_poly.pdbx_strand_id
1 'polypeptide(L)'
;MSLIDMYVHEVAKRLPEKNREDITLELRSTIEDMLPDEYNEEDVKSVLEKLGSPVSLANGYLDRPMHLIGPRYFDVYTTLLKMIIPIAAVIALISMVAENFIGYTGDQAVLNVILQLIGKGIGEIVEVGLHVFFWLTLVFAILERTDKEKGTQPLTTSFKKWTPDDLKNISYVPKKKSISKFEVFGGLMWTAVWATLYFYANHLVGVYNGAADGLKFVAPTFNQDVLLQYWPIVVIMIVFEIGISLYKLVQGQWTQKLAIGNAILQLAT
;
A
#
# COMPACT_ATOMS: atom_id res chain seq x y z
N MET A 1 35.74 34.40 1.45
CA MET A 1 35.40 33.13 0.79
C MET A 1 34.83 33.45 -0.57
N SER A 2 35.40 32.87 -1.62
CA SER A 2 34.88 33.03 -2.98
C SER A 2 33.61 32.17 -3.17
N LEU A 3 32.80 32.47 -4.20
CA LEU A 3 31.64 31.65 -4.56
C LEU A 3 32.04 30.19 -4.84
N ILE A 4 33.22 30.00 -5.44
CA ILE A 4 33.82 28.70 -5.75
C ILE A 4 34.11 27.93 -4.45
N ASP A 5 34.70 28.58 -3.44
CA ASP A 5 34.99 27.93 -2.16
C ASP A 5 33.72 27.45 -1.47
N MET A 6 32.65 28.25 -1.52
CA MET A 6 31.35 27.87 -0.95
C MET A 6 30.73 26.71 -1.72
N TYR A 7 30.79 26.73 -3.05
CA TYR A 7 30.27 25.66 -3.90
C TYR A 7 30.99 24.34 -3.65
N VAL A 8 32.33 24.35 -3.68
CA VAL A 8 33.16 23.18 -3.43
C VAL A 8 32.94 22.65 -2.01
N HIS A 9 32.82 23.52 -1.01
CA HIS A 9 32.51 23.12 0.36
C HIS A 9 31.15 22.42 0.48
N GLU A 10 30.12 22.95 -0.19
CA GLU A 10 28.81 22.31 -0.22
C GLU A 10 28.87 20.93 -0.90
N VAL A 11 29.60 20.77 -2.00
CA VAL A 11 29.81 19.44 -2.62
C VAL A 11 30.56 18.52 -1.64
N ALA A 12 31.66 18.98 -1.06
CA ALA A 12 32.53 18.21 -0.15
C ALA A 12 31.77 17.60 1.04
N LYS A 13 30.85 18.38 1.64
CA LYS A 13 30.04 17.96 2.79
C LYS A 13 29.18 16.72 2.51
N ARG A 14 28.89 16.44 1.24
CA ARG A 14 28.03 15.33 0.79
C ARG A 14 28.85 14.13 0.26
N LEU A 15 30.17 14.26 0.18
CA LEU A 15 31.06 13.20 -0.30
C LEU A 15 31.55 12.30 0.85
N PRO A 16 31.82 11.00 0.56
CA PRO A 16 32.43 10.09 1.51
C PRO A 16 33.83 10.57 1.88
N GLU A 17 34.21 10.47 3.16
CA GLU A 17 35.50 10.96 3.65
C GLU A 17 36.69 10.41 2.87
N LYS A 18 36.62 9.14 2.45
CA LYS A 18 37.70 8.42 1.77
C LYS A 18 38.20 9.11 0.50
N ASN A 19 37.31 9.73 -0.29
CA ASN A 19 37.65 10.32 -1.58
C ASN A 19 37.36 11.84 -1.62
N ARG A 20 36.98 12.44 -0.48
CA ARG A 20 36.49 13.82 -0.43
C ARG A 20 37.54 14.81 -0.92
N GLU A 21 38.78 14.68 -0.46
CA GLU A 21 39.86 15.59 -0.82
C GLU A 21 40.18 15.53 -2.32
N ASP A 22 40.41 14.33 -2.85
CA ASP A 22 40.69 14.11 -4.27
C ASP A 22 39.61 14.70 -5.17
N ILE A 23 38.34 14.41 -4.88
CA ILE A 23 37.20 14.92 -5.67
C ILE A 23 37.08 16.44 -5.55
N THR A 24 37.36 17.03 -4.38
CA THR A 24 37.31 18.49 -4.23
C THR A 24 38.42 19.21 -4.97
N LEU A 25 39.61 18.60 -5.06
CA LEU A 25 40.72 19.13 -5.85
C LEU A 25 40.41 19.06 -7.34
N GLU A 26 39.91 17.91 -7.81
CA GLU A 26 39.50 17.72 -9.20
C GLU A 26 38.37 18.69 -9.59
N LEU A 27 37.38 18.87 -8.72
CA LEU A 27 36.28 19.81 -8.94
C LEU A 27 36.78 21.25 -9.02
N ARG A 28 37.70 21.64 -8.14
CA ARG A 28 38.28 22.99 -8.16
C ARG A 28 39.05 23.23 -9.46
N SER A 29 39.91 22.29 -9.86
CA SER A 29 40.63 22.36 -11.14
C SER A 29 39.66 22.48 -12.31
N THR A 30 38.58 21.70 -12.32
CA THR A 30 37.56 21.74 -13.38
C THR A 30 36.88 23.10 -13.46
N ILE A 31 36.57 23.72 -12.32
CA ILE A 31 35.96 25.06 -12.28
C ILE A 31 36.95 26.12 -12.79
N GLU A 32 38.22 26.03 -12.38
CA GLU A 32 39.28 26.94 -12.83
C GLU A 32 39.53 26.83 -14.35
N ASP A 33 39.54 25.61 -14.90
CA ASP A 33 39.70 25.36 -16.34
C ASP A 33 38.50 25.88 -17.18
N MET A 34 37.33 26.02 -16.56
CA MET A 34 36.13 26.57 -17.22
C MET A 34 36.09 28.10 -17.21
N LEU A 35 36.95 28.75 -16.43
CA LEU A 35 37.01 30.21 -16.31
C LEU A 35 38.05 30.79 -17.27
N PRO A 36 37.82 31.99 -17.83
CA PRO A 36 38.83 32.72 -18.58
C PRO A 36 39.95 33.24 -17.65
N ASP A 37 41.14 33.54 -18.21
CA ASP A 37 42.31 34.03 -17.46
C ASP A 37 42.01 35.27 -16.61
N GLU A 38 41.14 36.16 -17.13
CA GLU A 38 40.53 37.25 -16.37
C GLU A 38 39.02 37.01 -16.31
N TYR A 39 38.49 36.73 -15.11
CA TYR A 39 37.08 36.46 -14.89
C TYR A 39 36.46 37.40 -13.86
N ASN A 40 35.15 37.62 -14.01
CA ASN A 40 34.34 38.37 -13.05
C ASN A 40 33.35 37.44 -12.32
N GLU A 41 32.53 38.01 -11.43
CA GLU A 41 31.57 37.23 -10.65
C GLU A 41 30.43 36.63 -11.50
N GLU A 42 30.09 37.21 -12.65
CA GLU A 42 29.09 36.68 -13.59
C GLU A 42 29.61 35.44 -14.32
N ASP A 43 30.89 35.42 -14.69
CA ASP A 43 31.56 34.25 -15.28
C ASP A 43 31.52 33.06 -14.32
N VAL A 44 31.83 33.29 -13.04
CA VAL A 44 31.73 32.26 -11.99
C VAL A 44 30.30 31.75 -11.85
N LYS A 45 29.30 32.63 -11.83
CA LYS A 45 27.89 32.22 -11.74
C LYS A 45 27.48 31.36 -12.93
N SER A 46 27.89 31.74 -14.15
CA SER A 46 27.62 30.99 -15.38
C SER A 46 28.23 29.59 -15.34
N VAL A 47 29.48 29.46 -14.89
CA VAL A 47 30.14 28.15 -14.74
C VAL A 47 29.42 27.29 -13.69
N LEU A 48 29.11 27.85 -12.53
CA LEU A 48 28.41 27.12 -11.46
C LEU A 48 26.98 26.73 -11.85
N GLU A 49 26.29 27.55 -12.66
CA GLU A 49 24.98 27.24 -13.21
C GLU A 49 25.05 26.06 -14.20
N LYS A 50 26.11 26.00 -15.04
CA LYS A 50 26.37 24.85 -15.93
C LYS A 50 26.64 23.57 -15.15
N LEU A 51 27.35 23.64 -14.02
CA LEU A 51 27.60 22.49 -13.14
C LEU A 51 26.35 22.07 -12.35
N GLY A 52 25.41 22.99 -12.16
CA GLY A 52 24.14 22.75 -11.49
C GLY A 52 24.24 22.71 -9.97
N SER A 53 23.24 22.13 -9.30
CA SER A 53 23.18 22.15 -7.84
C SER A 53 24.31 21.30 -7.22
N PRO A 54 24.95 21.76 -6.12
CA PRO A 54 25.97 20.98 -5.39
C PRO A 54 25.48 19.59 -4.99
N VAL A 55 24.17 19.45 -4.74
CA VAL A 55 23.52 18.18 -4.38
C VAL A 55 23.54 17.21 -5.57
N SER A 56 23.12 17.68 -6.74
CA SER A 56 23.10 16.88 -7.96
C SER A 56 24.50 16.46 -8.37
N LEU A 57 25.46 17.38 -8.28
CA LEU A 57 26.85 17.11 -8.64
C LEU A 57 27.49 16.10 -7.68
N ALA A 58 27.30 16.27 -6.35
CA ALA A 58 27.79 15.31 -5.36
C ALA A 58 27.21 13.90 -5.57
N ASN A 59 25.92 13.80 -5.91
CA ASN A 59 25.28 12.52 -6.21
C ASN A 59 25.90 11.81 -7.43
N GLY A 60 26.48 12.55 -8.38
CA GLY A 60 27.20 11.98 -9.53
C GLY A 60 28.53 11.32 -9.15
N TYR A 61 29.17 11.81 -8.10
CA TYR A 61 30.40 11.21 -7.54
C TYR A 61 30.13 10.05 -6.58
N LEU A 62 28.89 9.89 -6.11
CA LEU A 62 28.52 8.78 -5.25
C LEU A 62 28.25 7.53 -6.09
N ASP A 63 28.96 6.44 -5.75
CA ASP A 63 28.67 5.09 -6.25
C ASP A 63 27.20 4.68 -6.06
N ARG A 64 26.51 5.29 -5.08
CA ARG A 64 25.09 5.09 -4.80
C ARG A 64 24.45 6.40 -4.36
N PRO A 65 23.46 6.94 -5.10
CA PRO A 65 22.68 8.07 -4.60
C PRO A 65 21.96 7.70 -3.30
N MET A 66 21.83 8.65 -2.37
CA MET A 66 21.23 8.44 -1.05
C MET A 66 19.70 8.33 -1.14
N HIS A 67 19.20 7.21 -1.67
CA HIS A 67 17.78 6.88 -1.63
C HIS A 67 17.45 6.01 -0.42
N LEU A 68 16.24 6.16 0.15
CA LEU A 68 15.73 5.21 1.15
C LEU A 68 15.47 3.83 0.51
N ILE A 69 14.91 3.84 -0.69
CA ILE A 69 14.71 2.67 -1.57
C ILE A 69 15.12 3.14 -2.97
N GLY A 70 16.16 2.53 -3.54
CA GLY A 70 16.71 2.92 -4.83
C GLY A 70 15.86 2.46 -6.02
N PRO A 71 16.11 2.99 -7.23
CA PRO A 71 15.41 2.62 -8.45
C PRO A 71 15.40 1.10 -8.72
N ARG A 72 16.44 0.40 -8.25
CA ARG A 72 16.59 -1.05 -8.34
C ARG A 72 15.44 -1.82 -7.68
N TYR A 73 15.00 -1.39 -6.50
CA TYR A 73 14.01 -2.10 -5.68
C TYR A 73 12.64 -1.43 -5.68
N PHE A 74 12.55 -0.19 -6.14
CA PHE A 74 11.32 0.62 -6.04
C PHE A 74 10.11 -0.03 -6.73
N ASP A 75 10.29 -0.61 -7.92
CA ASP A 75 9.17 -1.24 -8.64
C ASP A 75 8.64 -2.49 -7.90
N VAL A 76 9.55 -3.33 -7.40
CA VAL A 76 9.20 -4.51 -6.59
C VAL A 76 8.50 -4.07 -5.29
N TYR A 77 9.07 -3.09 -4.59
CA TYR A 77 8.50 -2.53 -3.37
C TYR A 77 7.06 -2.03 -3.58
N THR A 78 6.83 -1.20 -4.61
CA THR A 78 5.50 -0.65 -4.87
C THR A 78 4.50 -1.72 -5.32
N THR A 79 4.95 -2.73 -6.06
CA THR A 79 4.12 -3.87 -6.48
C THR A 79 3.69 -4.70 -5.27
N LEU A 80 4.63 -5.04 -4.39
CA LEU A 80 4.35 -5.77 -3.16
C LEU A 80 3.41 -4.98 -2.24
N LEU A 81 3.65 -3.68 -2.06
CA LEU A 81 2.78 -2.83 -1.24
C LEU A 81 1.34 -2.80 -1.77
N LYS A 82 1.18 -2.66 -3.10
CA LYS A 82 -0.12 -2.67 -3.79
C LYS A 82 -0.87 -4.01 -3.70
N MET A 83 -0.15 -5.10 -3.46
CA MET A 83 -0.67 -6.47 -3.34
C MET A 83 -0.96 -6.85 -1.89
N ILE A 84 -0.03 -6.59 -0.97
CA ILE A 84 -0.11 -7.01 0.43
C ILE A 84 -1.14 -6.19 1.20
N ILE A 85 -1.21 -4.86 1.01
CA ILE A 85 -2.18 -4.01 1.74
C ILE A 85 -3.62 -4.51 1.58
N PRO A 86 -4.11 -4.80 0.35
CA PRO A 86 -5.45 -5.36 0.20
C PRO A 86 -5.66 -6.70 0.90
N ILE A 87 -4.73 -7.63 0.76
CA ILE A 87 -4.84 -8.95 1.38
C ILE A 87 -4.88 -8.82 2.91
N ALA A 88 -4.00 -7.99 3.47
CA ALA A 88 -3.94 -7.74 4.91
C ALA A 88 -5.23 -7.09 5.42
N ALA A 89 -5.81 -6.14 4.68
CA ALA A 89 -7.10 -5.55 5.02
C ALA A 89 -8.25 -6.58 4.98
N VAL A 90 -8.26 -7.52 4.03
CA VAL A 90 -9.25 -8.62 4.04
C VAL A 90 -9.10 -9.49 5.30
N ILE A 91 -7.88 -9.91 5.63
CA ILE A 91 -7.60 -10.72 6.81
C ILE A 91 -8.01 -9.99 8.09
N ALA A 92 -7.73 -8.69 8.17
CA ALA A 92 -8.11 -7.84 9.28
C ALA A 92 -9.63 -7.78 9.47
N LEU A 93 -10.39 -7.58 8.38
CA LEU A 93 -11.85 -7.59 8.43
C LEU A 93 -12.42 -8.93 8.88
N ILE A 94 -11.87 -10.04 8.40
CA ILE A 94 -12.29 -11.39 8.84
C ILE A 94 -12.03 -11.58 10.33
N SER A 95 -10.85 -11.16 10.80
CA SER A 95 -10.45 -11.27 12.20
C SER A 95 -11.35 -10.40 13.10
N MET A 96 -11.63 -9.17 12.68
CA MET A 96 -12.56 -8.26 13.35
C MET A 96 -13.96 -8.89 13.51
N VAL A 97 -14.47 -9.50 12.44
CA VAL A 97 -15.77 -10.17 12.46
C VAL A 97 -15.76 -11.34 13.47
N ALA A 98 -14.72 -12.17 13.44
CA ALA A 98 -14.56 -13.28 14.39
C ALA A 98 -14.48 -12.82 15.87
N GLU A 99 -13.78 -11.73 16.15
CA GLU A 99 -13.70 -11.17 17.51
C GLU A 99 -15.04 -10.60 18.01
N ASN A 100 -15.75 -9.85 17.15
CA ASN A 100 -17.05 -9.30 17.52
C ASN A 100 -18.07 -10.41 17.77
N PHE A 101 -17.95 -11.56 17.09
CA PHE A 101 -18.79 -12.74 17.33
C PHE A 101 -18.64 -13.33 18.73
N ILE A 102 -17.48 -13.18 19.36
CA ILE A 102 -17.18 -13.78 20.68
C ILE A 102 -17.55 -12.82 21.82
N GLY A 103 -17.57 -11.50 21.57
CA GLY A 103 -17.68 -10.48 22.61
C GLY A 103 -19.03 -9.75 22.76
N TYR A 104 -20.01 -9.98 21.89
CA TYR A 104 -21.23 -9.15 21.88
C TYR A 104 -22.24 -9.50 22.99
N THR A 105 -22.52 -8.53 23.87
CA THR A 105 -23.51 -8.64 24.95
C THR A 105 -24.76 -7.80 24.65
N GLY A 106 -25.54 -8.18 23.63
CA GLY A 106 -27.00 -7.98 23.47
C GLY A 106 -27.72 -6.62 23.68
N ASP A 107 -27.10 -5.57 24.21
CA ASP A 107 -27.80 -4.43 24.85
C ASP A 107 -27.62 -3.10 24.09
N GLN A 108 -27.15 -3.16 22.84
CA GLN A 108 -26.87 -1.97 22.02
C GLN A 108 -27.88 -1.78 20.88
N ALA A 109 -28.24 -0.52 20.62
CA ALA A 109 -29.05 -0.15 19.47
C ALA A 109 -28.31 -0.48 18.16
N VAL A 110 -29.05 -1.05 17.19
CA VAL A 110 -28.53 -1.51 15.89
C VAL A 110 -27.69 -0.50 15.16
N LEU A 111 -28.18 0.73 15.13
CA LEU A 111 -27.52 1.81 14.44
C LEU A 111 -26.13 2.06 15.03
N ASN A 112 -26.00 1.97 16.36
CA ASN A 112 -24.71 2.11 17.03
C ASN A 112 -23.79 0.92 16.74
N VAL A 113 -24.33 -0.30 16.68
CA VAL A 113 -23.54 -1.49 16.32
C VAL A 113 -22.99 -1.37 14.89
N ILE A 114 -23.82 -0.97 13.94
CA ILE A 114 -23.40 -0.77 12.54
C ILE A 114 -22.36 0.35 12.43
N LEU A 115 -22.60 1.50 13.07
CA LEU A 115 -21.65 2.62 13.07
C LEU A 115 -20.33 2.25 13.75
N GLN A 116 -20.38 1.48 14.84
CA GLN A 116 -19.19 1.00 15.54
C GLN A 116 -18.41 -0.02 14.69
N LEU A 117 -19.08 -0.91 13.97
CA LEU A 117 -18.41 -1.86 13.06
C LEU A 117 -17.76 -1.16 11.89
N ILE A 118 -18.43 -0.16 11.31
CA ILE A 118 -17.83 0.67 10.23
C ILE A 118 -16.62 1.42 10.79
N GLY A 119 -16.76 2.07 11.95
CA GLY A 119 -15.69 2.82 12.60
C GLY A 119 -14.48 1.94 12.96
N LYS A 120 -14.72 0.79 13.62
CA LYS A 120 -13.69 -0.18 13.98
C LYS A 120 -13.05 -0.77 12.73
N GLY A 121 -13.84 -1.14 11.72
CA GLY A 121 -13.32 -1.69 10.46
C GLY A 121 -12.42 -0.73 9.71
N ILE A 122 -12.78 0.56 9.65
CA ILE A 122 -11.91 1.59 9.06
C ILE A 122 -10.62 1.74 9.88
N GLY A 123 -10.73 1.81 11.20
CA GLY A 123 -9.57 1.90 12.10
C GLY A 123 -8.60 0.74 11.90
N GLU A 124 -9.13 -0.49 11.89
CA GLU A 124 -8.35 -1.72 11.72
C GLU A 124 -7.64 -1.76 10.37
N ILE A 125 -8.32 -1.39 9.29
CA ILE A 125 -7.71 -1.32 7.95
C ILE A 125 -6.55 -0.32 7.92
N VAL A 126 -6.74 0.85 8.54
CA VAL A 126 -5.69 1.89 8.61
C VAL A 126 -4.51 1.39 9.43
N GLU A 127 -4.75 0.79 10.59
CA GLU A 127 -3.72 0.25 11.48
C GLU A 127 -2.89 -0.85 10.78
N VAL A 128 -3.57 -1.85 10.20
CA VAL A 128 -2.90 -2.93 9.46
C VAL A 128 -2.16 -2.37 8.24
N GLY A 129 -2.75 -1.40 7.54
CA GLY A 129 -2.09 -0.71 6.43
C GLY A 129 -0.79 -0.02 6.84
N LEU A 130 -0.78 0.67 7.99
CA LEU A 130 0.40 1.30 8.57
C LEU A 130 1.46 0.28 8.95
N HIS A 131 1.07 -0.83 9.59
CA HIS A 131 2.00 -1.92 9.93
C HIS A 131 2.64 -2.54 8.69
N VAL A 132 1.85 -2.87 7.67
CA VAL A 132 2.35 -3.42 6.40
C VAL A 132 3.30 -2.43 5.74
N PHE A 133 2.91 -1.16 5.64
CA PHE A 133 3.75 -0.12 5.06
C PHE A 133 5.08 0.04 5.80
N PHE A 134 5.03 0.13 7.13
CA PHE A 134 6.20 0.31 7.98
C PHE A 134 7.18 -0.86 7.85
N TRP A 135 6.71 -2.09 8.07
CA TRP A 135 7.58 -3.26 8.05
C TRP A 135 8.12 -3.57 6.66
N LEU A 136 7.31 -3.41 5.62
CA LEU A 136 7.77 -3.59 4.25
C LEU A 136 8.83 -2.55 3.88
N THR A 137 8.59 -1.26 4.20
CA THR A 137 9.57 -0.19 3.97
C THR A 137 10.88 -0.46 4.71
N LEU A 138 10.80 -0.91 5.97
CA LEU A 138 11.97 -1.22 6.77
C LEU A 138 12.80 -2.36 6.15
N VAL A 139 12.15 -3.44 5.71
CA VAL A 139 12.82 -4.56 5.04
C VAL A 139 13.52 -4.09 3.76
N PHE A 140 12.85 -3.30 2.93
CA PHE A 140 13.43 -2.77 1.71
C PHE A 140 14.56 -1.76 1.96
N ALA A 141 14.45 -0.94 3.00
CA ALA A 141 15.52 -0.05 3.42
C ALA A 141 16.76 -0.83 3.91
N ILE A 142 16.57 -1.94 4.63
CA ILE A 142 17.67 -2.82 5.05
C ILE A 142 18.27 -3.53 3.83
N LEU A 143 17.45 -4.02 2.90
CA LEU A 143 17.92 -4.65 1.66
C LEU A 143 18.75 -3.69 0.81
N GLU A 144 18.29 -2.45 0.61
CA GLU A 144 19.04 -1.41 -0.10
C GLU A 144 20.41 -1.11 0.56
N ARG A 145 20.45 -1.12 1.90
CA ARG A 145 21.67 -0.86 2.68
C ARG A 145 22.65 -2.03 2.68
N THR A 146 22.16 -3.27 2.59
CA THR A 146 22.96 -4.50 2.70
C THR A 146 23.37 -5.08 1.35
N ASP A 147 22.61 -4.81 0.28
CA ASP A 147 22.93 -5.28 -1.06
C ASP A 147 24.29 -4.71 -1.50
N LYS A 148 25.21 -5.57 -1.92
CA LYS A 148 26.55 -5.18 -2.41
C LYS A 148 26.60 -5.09 -3.93
N GLU A 149 25.58 -5.56 -4.65
CA GLU A 149 25.54 -5.44 -6.10
C GLU A 149 25.35 -3.97 -6.52
N LYS A 150 26.13 -3.54 -7.51
CA LYS A 150 26.17 -2.15 -8.03
C LYS A 150 25.25 -1.90 -9.23
N GLY A 151 24.32 -2.80 -9.52
CA GLY A 151 23.49 -2.69 -10.71
C GLY A 151 22.33 -1.70 -10.51
N THR A 152 22.27 -0.64 -11.31
CA THR A 152 21.16 0.34 -11.36
C THR A 152 19.90 -0.17 -12.06
N GLN A 153 19.97 -1.35 -12.70
CA GLN A 153 18.81 -1.92 -13.38
C GLN A 153 17.73 -2.35 -12.38
N PRO A 154 16.46 -2.01 -12.64
CA PRO A 154 15.35 -2.44 -11.81
C PRO A 154 15.24 -3.96 -11.80
N LEU A 155 15.02 -4.51 -10.61
CA LEU A 155 14.69 -5.92 -10.47
C LEU A 155 13.22 -6.12 -10.86
N THR A 156 12.96 -7.24 -11.52
CA THR A 156 11.61 -7.74 -11.73
C THR A 156 10.97 -8.12 -10.39
N THR A 157 9.64 -8.30 -10.36
CA THR A 157 8.90 -8.75 -9.17
C THR A 157 9.39 -10.10 -8.61
N SER A 158 10.16 -10.86 -9.39
CA SER A 158 10.83 -12.10 -8.96
C SER A 158 12.23 -11.89 -8.38
N PHE A 159 12.63 -10.65 -8.08
CA PHE A 159 13.98 -10.27 -7.63
C PHE A 159 15.09 -10.67 -8.61
N LYS A 160 14.79 -10.73 -9.91
CA LYS A 160 15.75 -11.05 -10.98
C LYS A 160 15.95 -9.85 -11.90
N LYS A 161 17.13 -9.76 -12.51
CA LYS A 161 17.39 -8.78 -13.58
C LYS A 161 16.43 -9.05 -14.75
N TRP A 162 15.87 -7.98 -15.30
CA TRP A 162 14.96 -8.07 -16.43
C TRP A 162 15.68 -8.67 -17.65
N THR A 163 14.99 -9.54 -18.37
CA THR A 163 15.41 -10.10 -19.65
C THR A 163 14.34 -9.86 -20.72
N PRO A 164 14.69 -9.76 -22.01
CA PRO A 164 13.70 -9.60 -23.08
C PRO A 164 12.65 -10.72 -23.12
N ASP A 165 12.96 -11.91 -22.62
CA ASP A 165 12.00 -13.01 -22.51
C ASP A 165 10.86 -12.72 -21.52
N ASP A 166 11.07 -11.83 -20.55
CA ASP A 166 10.03 -11.39 -19.61
C ASP A 166 8.89 -10.65 -20.31
N LEU A 167 9.13 -10.05 -21.50
CA LEU A 167 8.09 -9.42 -22.31
C LEU A 167 7.01 -10.41 -22.75
N LYS A 168 7.37 -11.68 -22.98
CA LYS A 168 6.42 -12.72 -23.39
C LYS A 168 5.41 -13.06 -22.28
N ASN A 169 5.74 -12.73 -21.03
CA ASN A 169 4.90 -12.97 -19.86
C ASN A 169 3.98 -11.79 -19.52
N ILE A 170 4.17 -10.62 -20.15
CA ILE A 170 3.33 -9.44 -19.90
C ILE A 170 2.07 -9.55 -20.76
N SER A 171 1.02 -10.14 -20.19
CA SER A 171 -0.31 -10.12 -20.81
C SER A 171 -0.88 -8.70 -20.75
N TYR A 172 -1.11 -8.07 -21.90
CA TYR A 172 -1.83 -6.79 -21.98
C TYR A 172 -3.24 -6.95 -21.42
N VAL A 173 -3.54 -6.29 -20.29
CA VAL A 173 -4.87 -6.28 -19.67
C VAL A 173 -5.61 -5.01 -20.10
N PRO A 174 -6.68 -5.11 -20.92
CA PRO A 174 -7.50 -3.95 -21.27
C PRO A 174 -8.16 -3.36 -20.02
N LYS A 175 -8.24 -2.02 -19.91
CA LYS A 175 -8.93 -1.33 -18.79
C LYS A 175 -10.37 -1.82 -18.55
N LYS A 176 -11.08 -2.28 -19.59
CA LYS A 176 -12.44 -2.86 -19.44
C LYS A 176 -12.47 -4.18 -18.66
N LYS A 177 -11.33 -4.89 -18.58
CA LYS A 177 -11.18 -6.13 -17.82
C LYS A 177 -10.57 -5.89 -16.44
N SER A 178 -10.07 -4.71 -16.10
CA SER A 178 -9.46 -4.47 -14.78
C SER A 178 -10.52 -4.43 -13.68
N ILE A 179 -10.24 -5.09 -12.57
CA ILE A 179 -11.13 -5.12 -11.41
C ILE A 179 -10.79 -3.94 -10.50
N SER A 180 -11.80 -3.17 -10.10
CA SER A 180 -11.61 -2.07 -9.15
C SER A 180 -11.34 -2.63 -7.75
N LYS A 181 -10.30 -2.12 -7.09
CA LYS A 181 -10.02 -2.49 -5.69
C LYS A 181 -11.17 -2.11 -4.77
N PHE A 182 -11.83 -0.97 -5.05
CA PHE A 182 -12.99 -0.51 -4.28
C PHE A 182 -14.17 -1.47 -4.37
N GLU A 183 -14.40 -2.10 -5.52
CA GLU A 183 -15.44 -3.13 -5.67
C GLU A 183 -15.19 -4.31 -4.72
N VAL A 184 -13.93 -4.76 -4.62
CA VAL A 184 -13.58 -5.88 -3.73
C VAL A 184 -13.72 -5.50 -2.25
N PHE A 185 -13.17 -4.36 -1.84
CA PHE A 185 -13.27 -3.93 -0.44
C PHE A 185 -14.71 -3.58 -0.03
N GLY A 186 -15.45 -2.90 -0.91
CA GLY A 186 -16.86 -2.59 -0.68
C GLY A 186 -17.70 -3.85 -0.55
N GLY A 187 -17.44 -4.86 -1.40
CA GLY A 187 -18.06 -6.18 -1.30
C GLY A 187 -17.79 -6.85 0.05
N LEU A 188 -16.52 -6.96 0.45
CA LEU A 188 -16.15 -7.58 1.72
C LEU A 188 -16.70 -6.84 2.95
N MET A 189 -16.72 -5.50 2.90
CA MET A 189 -17.35 -4.69 3.95
C MET A 189 -18.85 -4.99 4.04
N TRP A 190 -19.51 -5.10 2.88
CA TRP A 190 -20.92 -5.46 2.80
C TRP A 190 -21.18 -6.88 3.34
N THR A 191 -20.34 -7.85 3.00
CA THR A 191 -20.37 -9.21 3.58
C THR A 191 -20.26 -9.18 5.10
N ALA A 192 -19.34 -8.37 5.65
CA ALA A 192 -19.16 -8.25 7.10
C ALA A 192 -20.41 -7.67 7.79
N VAL A 193 -21.04 -6.65 7.18
CA VAL A 193 -22.30 -6.06 7.67
C VAL A 193 -23.41 -7.11 7.65
N TRP A 194 -23.63 -7.82 6.54
CA TRP A 194 -24.69 -8.83 6.44
C TRP A 194 -24.46 -10.05 7.31
N ALA A 195 -23.21 -10.50 7.43
CA ALA A 195 -22.85 -11.58 8.35
C ALA A 195 -23.24 -11.19 9.79
N THR A 196 -22.88 -9.98 10.21
CA THR A 196 -23.28 -9.47 11.54
C THR A 196 -24.79 -9.42 11.68
N LEU A 197 -25.51 -8.85 10.70
CA LEU A 197 -26.97 -8.77 10.73
C LEU A 197 -27.63 -10.14 10.82
N TYR A 198 -27.13 -11.15 10.11
CA TYR A 198 -27.69 -12.51 10.12
C TYR A 198 -27.49 -13.20 11.48
N PHE A 199 -26.26 -13.21 11.98
CA PHE A 199 -25.90 -13.93 13.20
C PHE A 199 -26.33 -13.21 14.49
N TYR A 200 -26.70 -11.93 14.39
CA TYR A 200 -27.24 -11.13 15.50
C TYR A 200 -28.63 -10.55 15.19
N ALA A 201 -29.38 -11.16 14.27
CA ALA A 201 -30.66 -10.63 13.82
C ALA A 201 -31.67 -10.43 14.96
N ASN A 202 -31.68 -11.30 15.96
CA ASN A 202 -32.54 -11.17 17.14
C ASN A 202 -32.19 -9.99 18.05
N HIS A 203 -30.95 -9.51 18.04
CA HIS A 203 -30.57 -8.31 18.78
C HIS A 203 -30.65 -7.07 17.91
N LEU A 204 -30.62 -7.27 16.58
CA LEU A 204 -30.45 -6.19 15.62
C LEU A 204 -31.68 -5.88 14.76
N VAL A 205 -32.68 -6.74 14.72
CA VAL A 205 -33.87 -6.49 13.90
C VAL A 205 -35.07 -6.85 14.73
N GLY A 206 -35.77 -5.80 15.17
CA GLY A 206 -36.89 -5.90 16.07
C GLY A 206 -37.79 -4.68 16.01
N VAL A 207 -38.86 -4.76 16.77
CA VAL A 207 -39.79 -3.64 16.95
C VAL A 207 -39.14 -2.67 17.93
N TYR A 208 -38.97 -1.42 17.48
CA TYR A 208 -38.48 -0.32 18.30
C TYR A 208 -39.63 0.62 18.66
N ASN A 209 -39.76 0.94 19.95
CA ASN A 209 -40.67 1.99 20.40
C ASN A 209 -39.89 3.27 20.68
N GLY A 210 -40.41 4.40 20.21
CA GLY A 210 -39.86 5.72 20.52
C GLY A 210 -40.12 6.09 21.98
N ALA A 211 -39.06 6.28 22.76
CA ALA A 211 -39.10 6.88 24.09
C ALA A 211 -38.41 8.26 24.07
N ALA A 212 -38.59 9.06 25.11
CA ALA A 212 -38.05 10.42 25.22
C ALA A 212 -36.51 10.51 25.12
N ASP A 213 -35.80 9.38 25.24
CA ASP A 213 -34.34 9.26 25.24
C ASP A 213 -33.81 8.39 24.07
N GLY A 214 -34.65 8.11 23.06
CA GLY A 214 -34.29 7.33 21.87
C GLY A 214 -35.18 6.10 21.61
N LEU A 215 -34.77 5.28 20.64
CA LEU A 215 -35.47 4.04 20.27
C LEU A 215 -35.14 2.90 21.25
N LYS A 216 -36.15 2.37 21.95
CA LYS A 216 -36.01 1.18 22.82
C LYS A 216 -36.39 -0.08 22.06
N PHE A 217 -35.53 -1.10 22.11
CA PHE A 217 -35.80 -2.42 21.55
C PHE A 217 -36.87 -3.14 22.39
N VAL A 218 -37.93 -3.62 21.74
CA VAL A 218 -39.10 -4.19 22.42
C VAL A 218 -39.21 -5.69 22.21
N ALA A 219 -39.04 -6.15 20.97
CA ALA A 219 -39.10 -7.56 20.63
C ALA A 219 -38.33 -7.84 19.34
N PRO A 220 -37.64 -8.99 19.26
CA PRO A 220 -37.00 -9.43 18.02
C PRO A 220 -38.04 -9.77 16.95
N THR A 221 -37.78 -9.35 15.71
CA THR A 221 -38.58 -9.70 14.54
C THR A 221 -38.23 -11.11 14.05
N PHE A 222 -36.96 -11.51 14.19
CA PHE A 222 -36.48 -12.82 13.78
C PHE A 222 -36.20 -13.74 14.96
N ASN A 223 -36.47 -15.03 14.78
CA ASN A 223 -36.08 -16.07 15.72
C ASN A 223 -34.64 -16.53 15.41
N GLN A 224 -33.71 -16.26 16.34
CA GLN A 224 -32.30 -16.60 16.16
C GLN A 224 -32.05 -18.10 16.08
N ASP A 225 -32.81 -18.91 16.81
CA ASP A 225 -32.62 -20.36 16.81
C ASP A 225 -32.91 -20.95 15.43
N VAL A 226 -33.94 -20.42 14.76
CA VAL A 226 -34.29 -20.83 13.39
C VAL A 226 -33.24 -20.35 12.39
N LEU A 227 -32.75 -19.11 12.52
CA LEU A 227 -31.66 -18.59 11.69
C LEU A 227 -30.39 -19.43 11.85
N LEU A 228 -29.97 -19.70 13.09
CA LEU A 228 -28.80 -20.51 13.37
C LEU A 228 -28.94 -21.92 12.80
N GLN A 229 -30.13 -22.50 12.67
CA GLN A 229 -30.27 -23.80 12.00
C GLN A 229 -29.70 -23.82 10.56
N TYR A 230 -29.66 -22.67 9.88
CA TYR A 230 -29.11 -22.50 8.53
C TYR A 230 -27.69 -21.87 8.52
N TRP A 231 -27.07 -21.67 9.69
CA TRP A 231 -25.74 -21.06 9.82
C TRP A 231 -24.65 -21.70 8.93
N PRO A 232 -24.60 -23.04 8.73
CA PRO A 232 -23.53 -23.64 7.93
C PRO A 232 -23.57 -23.17 6.47
N ILE A 233 -24.76 -22.99 5.91
CA ILE A 233 -24.95 -22.53 4.53
C ILE A 233 -24.44 -21.09 4.39
N VAL A 234 -24.76 -20.24 5.35
CA VAL A 234 -24.32 -18.84 5.36
C VAL A 234 -22.80 -18.72 5.50
N VAL A 235 -22.17 -19.54 6.36
CA VAL A 235 -20.70 -19.56 6.46
C VAL A 235 -20.05 -20.02 5.17
N ILE A 236 -20.58 -21.05 4.52
CA ILE A 236 -20.07 -21.52 3.21
C ILE A 236 -20.14 -20.38 2.18
N MET A 237 -21.26 -19.64 2.15
CA MET A 237 -21.43 -18.49 1.26
C MET A 237 -20.42 -17.37 1.54
N ILE A 238 -20.22 -17.00 2.81
CA ILE A 238 -19.23 -15.99 3.22
C ILE A 238 -17.82 -16.41 2.82
N VAL A 239 -17.44 -17.67 3.09
CA VAL A 239 -16.13 -18.21 2.71
C VAL A 239 -15.94 -18.19 1.20
N PHE A 240 -16.98 -18.51 0.44
CA PHE A 240 -16.96 -18.47 -1.02
C PHE A 240 -16.82 -17.04 -1.56
N GLU A 241 -17.49 -16.07 -0.94
CA GLU A 241 -17.37 -14.63 -1.26
C GLU A 241 -15.98 -14.07 -1.00
N ILE A 242 -15.40 -14.43 0.15
CA ILE A 242 -14.01 -14.09 0.48
C ILE A 242 -13.06 -14.73 -0.53
N GLY A 243 -13.26 -16.00 -0.88
CA GLY A 243 -12.43 -16.71 -1.85
C GLY A 243 -12.44 -16.06 -3.23
N ILE A 244 -13.62 -15.68 -3.74
CA ILE A 244 -13.75 -14.95 -5.00
C ILE A 244 -13.11 -13.56 -4.90
N SER A 245 -13.31 -12.85 -3.80
CA SER A 245 -12.72 -11.52 -3.58
C SER A 245 -11.19 -11.56 -3.56
N LEU A 246 -10.59 -12.54 -2.88
CA LEU A 246 -9.14 -12.77 -2.92
C LEU A 246 -8.67 -13.12 -4.32
N TYR A 247 -9.40 -13.98 -5.04
CA TYR A 247 -9.06 -14.33 -6.42
C TYR A 247 -9.15 -13.13 -7.38
N LYS A 248 -10.12 -12.23 -7.19
CA LYS A 248 -10.22 -10.94 -7.89
C LYS A 248 -8.98 -10.07 -7.63
N LEU A 249 -8.50 -10.00 -6.38
CA LEU A 249 -7.31 -9.23 -6.01
C LEU A 249 -6.03 -9.79 -6.63
N VAL A 250 -5.85 -11.12 -6.63
CA VAL A 250 -4.66 -11.77 -7.18
C VAL A 250 -4.63 -11.68 -8.70
N GLN A 251 -5.77 -11.92 -9.38
CA GLN A 251 -5.82 -11.86 -10.84
C GLN A 251 -5.80 -10.42 -11.38
N GLY A 252 -6.42 -9.47 -10.66
CA GLY A 252 -6.54 -8.08 -11.07
C GLY A 252 -7.34 -7.84 -12.36
N GLN A 253 -7.82 -8.91 -13.00
CA GLN A 253 -8.54 -8.89 -14.26
C GLN A 253 -9.70 -9.88 -14.30
N TRP A 254 -10.79 -9.50 -14.96
CA TRP A 254 -11.92 -10.36 -15.26
C TRP A 254 -11.52 -11.45 -16.27
N THR A 255 -11.46 -12.68 -15.78
CA THR A 255 -11.37 -13.89 -16.61
C THR A 255 -12.74 -14.55 -16.69
N GLN A 256 -13.00 -15.37 -17.71
CA GLN A 256 -14.33 -16.01 -17.84
C GLN A 256 -14.67 -16.90 -16.64
N LYS A 257 -13.70 -17.63 -16.09
CA LYS A 257 -13.89 -18.44 -14.88
C LYS A 257 -14.28 -17.58 -13.68
N LEU A 258 -13.64 -16.42 -13.52
CA LEU A 258 -13.93 -15.47 -12.44
C LEU A 258 -15.28 -14.80 -12.61
N ALA A 259 -15.65 -14.43 -13.85
CA ALA A 259 -16.96 -13.86 -14.16
C ALA A 259 -18.09 -14.85 -13.85
N ILE A 260 -17.94 -16.12 -14.24
CA ILE A 260 -18.92 -17.17 -13.94
C ILE A 260 -19.03 -17.40 -12.43
N GLY A 261 -17.90 -17.54 -11.73
CA GLY A 261 -17.91 -17.71 -10.28
C GLY A 261 -18.59 -16.54 -9.56
N ASN A 262 -18.27 -15.30 -9.95
CA ASN A 262 -18.91 -14.11 -9.39
C ASN A 262 -20.40 -14.03 -9.73
N ALA A 263 -20.82 -14.44 -10.93
CA ALA A 263 -22.23 -14.46 -11.31
C ALA A 263 -23.03 -15.50 -10.49
N ILE A 264 -22.46 -16.69 -10.27
CA ILE A 264 -23.07 -17.70 -9.38
C ILE A 264 -23.22 -17.16 -7.97
N LEU A 265 -22.18 -16.48 -7.46
CA LEU A 265 -22.23 -15.87 -6.14
C LEU A 265 -23.35 -14.82 -6.04
N GLN A 266 -23.41 -13.88 -6.98
CA GLN A 266 -24.42 -12.82 -7.01
C GLN A 266 -25.85 -13.34 -7.20
N LEU A 267 -26.04 -14.55 -7.73
CA LEU A 267 -27.35 -15.20 -7.81
C LEU A 267 -27.75 -15.89 -6.49
N ALA A 268 -26.79 -16.25 -5.66
CA ALA A 268 -26.99 -16.99 -4.43
C ALA A 268 -27.01 -16.09 -3.18
N THR A 269 -26.48 -14.87 -3.26
CA THR A 269 -26.53 -13.82 -2.23
C THR A 269 -27.64 -12.82 -2.54
#